data_AF-F9GF39-F1
#
_entry.id   AF-F9GF39-F1
#
_cell.length_a   1.000
_cell.length_b   1.000
_cell.length_c   1.000
_cell.angle_alpha   90.00
_cell.angle_beta   90.00
_cell.angle_gamma   90.00
#
_symmetry.space_group_name_H-M   'P 1'
#
loop_
_entity.id
_entity.type
_entity.pdbx_description
1 polymer ?
#
loop_
_entity_poly.entity_id
_entity_poly.type
_entity_poly.pdbx_seq_one_letter_code
_entity_poly.pdbx_strand_id
1 'polypeptide(L)'
;MAHSGQDALKDAMYWKEKGEMYFHIDAYNFGNSLIRLLKDESTIIALAEMMKSYEQYKSHPSRVMAPLYANRLKYVEKLFRRDDQRYLALFNDRKDVIELARQQKDAHTAGMLGTPGWQKKMRDAGIWGG
;
A
#
# COMPACT_ATOMS: atom_id res chain seq x y z
N MET A 1 2.98 -26.16 -7.79
CA MET A 1 4.01 -25.16 -7.47
C MET A 1 3.33 -24.08 -6.67
N ALA A 2 3.76 -23.83 -5.42
CA ALA A 2 3.18 -22.75 -4.63
C ALA A 2 3.54 -21.44 -5.32
N HIS A 3 2.55 -20.76 -5.91
CA HIS A 3 2.72 -19.38 -6.32
C HIS A 3 3.14 -18.61 -5.07
N SER A 4 4.29 -17.93 -5.14
CA SER A 4 4.73 -17.12 -4.00
C SER A 4 3.63 -16.10 -3.70
N GLY A 5 3.52 -15.71 -2.43
CA GLY A 5 2.55 -14.69 -2.04
C GLY A 5 2.62 -13.39 -2.86
N GLN A 6 3.82 -13.06 -3.36
CA GLN A 6 4.05 -11.92 -4.25
C GLN A 6 3.46 -12.12 -5.64
N ASP A 7 3.52 -13.34 -6.21
CA ASP A 7 2.92 -13.65 -7.51
C ASP A 7 1.39 -13.52 -7.44
N ALA A 8 0.78 -14.07 -6.38
CA ALA A 8 -0.66 -13.96 -6.17
C ALA A 8 -1.13 -12.51 -6.02
N LEU A 9 -0.36 -11.69 -5.28
CA LEU A 9 -0.64 -10.26 -5.18
C LEU A 9 -0.49 -9.57 -6.54
N LYS A 10 0.60 -9.85 -7.28
CA LYS A 10 0.87 -9.25 -8.59
C LYS A 10 -0.26 -9.54 -9.58
N ASP A 11 -0.68 -10.79 -9.68
CA ASP A 11 -1.77 -11.22 -10.56
C ASP A 11 -3.08 -10.53 -10.19
N ALA A 12 -3.37 -10.39 -8.90
CA ALA A 12 -4.58 -9.72 -8.43
C ALA A 12 -4.60 -8.20 -8.70
N MET A 13 -3.44 -7.59 -8.96
CA MET A 13 -3.30 -6.17 -9.32
C MET A 13 -3.50 -5.88 -10.81
N TYR A 14 -3.75 -6.91 -11.61
CA TYR A 14 -4.27 -6.78 -12.97
C TYR A 14 -5.80 -6.86 -12.96
N TRP A 15 -6.48 -5.85 -13.50
CA TRP A 15 -7.93 -5.96 -13.78
C TRP A 15 -8.36 -5.08 -14.95
N LYS A 16 -9.58 -5.34 -15.47
CA LYS A 16 -10.13 -4.60 -16.61
C LYS A 16 -10.67 -3.24 -16.17
N GLU A 17 -10.24 -2.19 -16.87
CA GLU A 17 -10.86 -0.87 -16.84
C GLU A 17 -11.21 -0.47 -18.27
N LYS A 18 -12.46 -0.06 -18.52
CA LYS A 18 -12.95 0.31 -19.87
C LYS A 18 -12.67 -0.74 -20.97
N GLY A 19 -12.61 -2.02 -20.58
CA GLY A 19 -12.39 -3.14 -21.51
C GLY A 19 -10.93 -3.56 -21.67
N GLU A 20 -9.97 -2.78 -21.19
CA GLU A 20 -8.54 -3.05 -21.28
C GLU A 20 -7.97 -3.50 -19.92
N MET A 21 -6.98 -4.39 -19.95
CA MET A 21 -6.29 -4.84 -18.73
C MET A 21 -5.25 -3.80 -18.30
N TYR A 22 -5.37 -3.32 -17.06
CA TYR A 22 -4.41 -2.40 -16.45
C TYR A 22 -3.70 -3.04 -15.26
N PHE A 23 -2.43 -2.71 -15.10
CA PHE A 23 -1.65 -3.06 -13.92
C PHE A 23 -1.60 -1.89 -12.94
N HIS A 24 -2.12 -2.09 -11.73
CA HIS A 24 -2.16 -1.06 -10.71
C HIS A 24 -0.89 -1.09 -9.86
N ILE A 25 0.20 -0.55 -10.44
CA ILE A 25 1.55 -0.58 -9.84
C ILE A 25 1.61 0.04 -8.44
N ASP A 26 0.84 1.10 -8.20
CA ASP A 26 0.81 1.77 -6.89
C ASP A 26 0.19 0.90 -5.80
N ALA A 27 -0.92 0.23 -6.12
CA ALA A 27 -1.58 -0.71 -5.23
C ALA A 27 -0.71 -1.95 -5.01
N TYR A 28 -0.06 -2.45 -6.06
CA TYR A 28 0.93 -3.52 -5.95
C TYR A 28 2.08 -3.16 -5.00
N ASN A 29 2.72 -2.01 -5.21
CA ASN A 29 3.86 -1.58 -4.38
C ASN A 29 3.45 -1.37 -2.93
N PHE A 30 2.25 -0.82 -2.69
CA PHE A 30 1.74 -0.67 -1.34
C PHE A 30 1.46 -2.03 -0.69
N GLY A 31 0.76 -2.93 -1.39
CA GLY A 31 0.48 -4.28 -0.91
C GLY A 31 1.76 -5.06 -0.61
N ASN A 32 2.76 -4.99 -1.49
CA ASN A 32 4.04 -5.67 -1.29
C ASN A 32 4.76 -5.18 -0.03
N SER A 33 4.67 -3.87 0.28
CA SER A 33 5.23 -3.32 1.53
C SER A 33 4.51 -3.82 2.79
N LEU A 34 3.26 -4.29 2.66
CA LEU A 34 2.43 -4.78 3.76
C LEU A 34 2.57 -6.29 4.00
N ILE A 35 3.10 -7.06 3.05
CA ILE A 35 3.20 -8.53 3.15
C ILE A 35 3.91 -8.97 4.44
N ARG A 36 5.01 -8.30 4.80
CA ARG A 36 5.80 -8.64 6.00
C ARG A 36 5.06 -8.37 7.32
N LEU A 37 3.98 -7.61 7.29
CA LEU A 37 3.17 -7.27 8.47
C LEU A 37 1.96 -8.21 8.64
N LEU A 38 1.68 -9.05 7.64
CA LEU A 38 0.57 -10.00 7.67
C LEU A 38 0.78 -11.06 8.76
N LYS A 39 -0.33 -11.56 9.33
CA LYS A 39 -0.31 -12.69 10.27
C LYS A 39 0.13 -13.99 9.61
N ASP A 40 -0.27 -14.19 8.36
CA ASP A 40 -0.12 -15.44 7.61
C ASP A 40 -0.16 -15.15 6.10
N GLU A 41 0.61 -15.90 5.31
CA GLU A 41 0.57 -15.90 3.85
C GLU A 41 -0.83 -16.20 3.28
N SER A 42 -1.67 -16.97 3.98
CA SER A 42 -3.06 -17.23 3.55
C SER A 42 -3.92 -15.96 3.46
N THR A 43 -3.50 -14.85 4.10
CA THR A 43 -4.22 -13.58 4.09
C THR A 43 -3.95 -12.72 2.85
N ILE A 44 -3.11 -13.18 1.91
CA ILE A 44 -2.71 -12.41 0.72
C ILE A 44 -3.89 -12.12 -0.22
N ILE A 45 -4.87 -13.03 -0.31
CA ILE A 45 -6.10 -12.77 -1.07
C ILE A 45 -6.87 -11.58 -0.46
N ALA A 46 -7.00 -11.55 0.87
CA ALA A 46 -7.67 -10.45 1.57
C ALA A 46 -6.85 -9.14 1.50
N LEU A 47 -5.51 -9.24 1.50
CA LEU A 47 -4.64 -8.09 1.21
C LEU A 47 -4.87 -7.56 -0.20
N ALA A 48 -5.00 -8.42 -1.21
CA ALA A 48 -5.29 -8.00 -2.57
C ALA A 48 -6.64 -7.27 -2.68
N GLU A 49 -7.66 -7.72 -1.94
CA GLU A 49 -8.94 -7.01 -1.82
C GLU A 49 -8.77 -5.63 -1.17
N MET A 50 -7.95 -5.55 -0.11
CA MET A 50 -7.59 -4.27 0.51
C MET A 50 -6.90 -3.33 -0.49
N MET A 51 -6.03 -3.86 -1.35
CA MET A 51 -5.32 -3.07 -2.37
C MET A 51 -6.24 -2.57 -3.48
N LYS A 52 -7.24 -3.38 -3.89
CA LYS A 52 -8.31 -2.91 -4.79
C LYS A 52 -9.13 -1.78 -4.17
N SER A 53 -9.48 -1.90 -2.89
CA SER A 53 -10.18 -0.85 -2.15
C SER A 53 -9.35 0.43 -2.03
N TYR A 54 -8.03 0.31 -1.83
CA TYR A 54 -7.10 1.43 -1.86
C TYR A 54 -7.04 2.11 -3.24
N GLU A 55 -6.95 1.34 -4.32
CA GLU A 55 -6.92 1.86 -5.69
C GLU A 55 -8.21 2.65 -5.99
N GLN A 56 -9.38 2.07 -5.69
CA GLN A 56 -10.67 2.75 -5.83
C GLN A 56 -10.74 4.01 -4.98
N TYR A 57 -10.18 3.99 -3.77
CA TYR A 57 -10.12 5.15 -2.90
C TYR A 57 -9.33 6.31 -3.53
N LYS A 58 -8.13 6.04 -4.07
CA LYS A 58 -7.28 7.09 -4.66
C LYS A 58 -7.76 7.58 -6.02
N SER A 59 -8.40 6.72 -6.81
CA SER A 59 -8.93 7.05 -8.14
C SER A 59 -10.19 7.92 -8.10
N HIS A 60 -10.74 8.17 -6.91
CA HIS A 60 -11.86 9.10 -6.75
C HIS A 60 -11.46 10.53 -7.20
N PRO A 61 -12.31 11.26 -7.96
CA PRO A 61 -11.96 12.58 -8.53
C PRO A 61 -11.46 13.63 -7.52
N SER A 62 -11.94 13.56 -6.27
CA SER A 62 -11.48 14.46 -5.21
C SER A 62 -10.09 14.14 -4.64
N ARG A 63 -9.45 13.04 -5.07
CA ARG A 63 -8.19 12.52 -4.50
C ARG A 63 -7.10 12.29 -5.54
N VAL A 64 -7.43 12.32 -6.83
CA VAL A 64 -6.43 12.16 -7.91
C VAL A 64 -5.37 13.25 -7.93
N MET A 65 -5.67 14.45 -7.42
CA MET A 65 -4.68 15.53 -7.29
C MET A 65 -3.81 15.42 -6.03
N ALA A 66 -4.10 14.49 -5.11
CA ALA A 66 -3.33 14.34 -3.88
C ALA A 66 -2.07 13.50 -4.12
N PRO A 67 -0.94 13.82 -3.46
CA PRO A 67 0.28 13.03 -3.56
C PRO A 67 0.04 11.56 -3.18
N LEU A 68 0.67 10.63 -3.91
CA LEU A 68 0.49 9.19 -3.75
C LEU A 68 0.58 8.72 -2.29
N TYR A 69 1.67 9.06 -1.61
CA TYR A 69 1.90 8.65 -0.22
C TYR A 69 1.01 9.36 0.79
N ALA A 70 0.48 10.55 0.44
CA ALA A 70 -0.56 11.20 1.24
C ALA A 70 -1.89 10.44 1.12
N ASN A 71 -2.23 9.94 -0.07
CA ASN A 71 -3.39 9.07 -0.28
C ASN A 71 -3.25 7.75 0.49
N ARG A 72 -2.07 7.12 0.48
CA ARG A 72 -1.79 5.91 1.30
C ARG A 72 -2.06 6.14 2.77
N LEU A 73 -1.46 7.19 3.36
CA LEU A 73 -1.67 7.47 4.78
C LEU A 73 -3.15 7.75 5.08
N LYS A 74 -3.82 8.59 4.28
CA LYS A 74 -5.25 8.90 4.49
C LYS A 74 -6.14 7.66 4.38
N TYR A 75 -5.81 6.74 3.47
CA TYR A 75 -6.53 5.47 3.35
C TYR A 75 -6.37 4.63 4.61
N VAL A 76 -5.14 4.45 5.10
CA VAL A 76 -4.89 3.70 6.34
C VAL A 76 -5.58 4.37 7.52
N GLU A 77 -5.45 5.69 7.70
CA GLU A 77 -6.16 6.41 8.76
C GLU A 77 -7.68 6.22 8.70
N LYS A 78 -8.26 6.16 7.50
CA LYS A 78 -9.69 5.87 7.33
C LYS A 78 -10.06 4.48 7.85
N LEU A 79 -9.22 3.46 7.61
CA LEU A 79 -9.45 2.11 8.15
C LEU A 79 -9.47 2.13 9.68
N PHE A 80 -8.55 2.87 10.31
CA PHE A 80 -8.50 3.03 11.77
C PHE A 80 -9.69 3.80 12.32
N ARG A 81 -10.08 4.93 11.70
CA ARG A 81 -11.22 5.74 12.17
C ARG A 81 -12.54 4.99 12.10
N ARG A 82 -12.67 4.06 11.16
CA ARG A 82 -13.86 3.21 10.99
C ARG A 82 -13.76 1.91 11.77
N ASP A 83 -12.63 1.66 12.42
CA ASP A 83 -12.27 0.36 13.01
C ASP A 83 -12.60 -0.79 12.04
N ASP A 84 -12.10 -0.69 10.80
CA ASP A 84 -12.38 -1.64 9.73
C ASP A 84 -11.71 -2.99 10.02
N GLN A 85 -12.38 -3.79 10.86
CA GLN A 85 -11.89 -5.07 11.36
C GLN A 85 -11.59 -6.05 10.23
N ARG A 86 -12.24 -5.94 9.07
CA ARG A 86 -11.97 -6.82 7.91
C ARG A 86 -10.52 -6.70 7.46
N TYR A 87 -10.01 -5.47 7.32
CA TYR A 87 -8.64 -5.25 6.84
C TYR A 87 -7.63 -5.14 7.98
N LEU A 88 -7.99 -4.54 9.12
CA LEU A 88 -7.05 -4.40 10.23
C LEU A 88 -6.73 -5.74 10.90
N ALA A 89 -7.65 -6.72 10.86
CA ALA A 89 -7.39 -8.05 11.43
C ALA A 89 -6.39 -8.89 10.63
N LEU A 90 -6.01 -8.48 9.41
CA LEU A 90 -5.02 -9.17 8.58
C LEU A 90 -3.59 -9.08 9.16
N PHE A 91 -3.33 -8.06 9.98
CA PHE A 91 -1.98 -7.69 10.42
C PHE A 91 -1.71 -8.11 11.86
N ASN A 92 -0.47 -8.51 12.15
CA ASN A 92 -0.05 -8.91 13.51
C ASN A 92 -0.25 -7.77 14.51
N ASP A 93 0.31 -6.60 14.22
CA ASP A 93 -0.02 -5.35 14.88
C ASP A 93 -0.55 -4.36 13.84
N ARG A 94 -1.79 -3.91 14.03
CA ARG A 94 -2.37 -2.87 13.18
C ARG A 94 -1.52 -1.60 13.22
N LYS A 95 -0.91 -1.24 14.36
CA LYS A 95 -0.11 -0.01 14.52
C LYS A 95 1.07 0.05 13.54
N ASP A 96 1.66 -1.09 13.20
CA ASP A 96 2.76 -1.15 12.24
C ASP A 96 2.33 -0.69 10.84
N VAL A 97 1.06 -0.92 10.48
CA VAL A 97 0.49 -0.51 9.19
C VAL A 97 0.41 1.01 9.07
N ILE A 98 -0.07 1.69 10.12
CA ILE A 98 -0.17 3.16 10.12
C ILE A 98 1.22 3.79 10.28
N GLU A 99 2.11 3.17 11.04
CA GLU A 99 3.49 3.62 11.15
C GLU A 99 4.22 3.52 9.82
N LEU A 100 4.15 2.39 9.11
CA LEU A 100 4.72 2.22 7.79
C LEU A 100 4.19 3.29 6.81
N ALA A 101 2.87 3.52 6.80
CA ALA A 101 2.29 4.53 5.92
C ALA A 101 2.77 5.96 6.23
N ARG A 102 3.01 6.28 7.52
CA ARG A 102 3.62 7.55 7.94
C ARG A 102 5.06 7.65 7.50
N GLN A 103 5.87 6.63 7.78
CA GLN A 103 7.28 6.56 7.39
C GLN A 103 7.44 6.73 5.88
N GLN A 104 6.61 6.08 5.07
CA GLN A 104 6.61 6.23 3.61
C GLN A 104 6.25 7.66 3.17
N LYS A 105 5.22 8.28 3.75
CA LYS A 105 4.87 9.68 3.45
C LYS A 105 6.00 10.64 3.80
N ASP A 106 6.62 10.46 4.95
CA ASP A 106 7.67 11.36 5.44
C ASP A 106 8.96 11.20 4.64
N ALA A 107 9.33 9.96 4.28
CA ALA A 107 10.43 9.68 3.38
C ALA A 107 10.21 10.27 1.98
N HIS A 108 9.00 10.14 1.43
CA HIS A 108 8.64 10.76 0.15
C HIS A 108 8.75 12.29 0.21
N THR A 109 8.28 12.89 1.30
CA THR A 109 8.36 14.34 1.53
C THR A 109 9.81 14.80 1.61
N ALA A 110 10.65 14.08 2.35
CA ALA A 110 12.08 14.36 2.43
C ALA A 110 12.77 14.29 1.06
N GLY A 111 12.38 13.33 0.21
CA GLY A 111 12.88 13.22 -1.17
C GLY A 111 12.47 14.40 -2.05
N MET A 112 11.19 14.80 -2.00
CA MET A 112 10.70 15.97 -2.74
C MET A 112 11.41 17.27 -2.32
N LEU A 113 11.76 17.40 -1.04
CA LEU A 113 12.42 18.59 -0.49
C LEU A 113 13.94 18.53 -0.58
N GLY A 114 14.53 17.43 -1.07
CA GLY A 114 15.99 17.26 -1.10
C GLY A 114 16.66 17.30 0.29
N THR A 115 15.95 16.86 1.34
CA THR A 115 16.47 16.93 2.72
C THR A 115 17.71 16.05 2.89
N PRO A 116 18.77 16.45 3.62
CA PRO A 116 19.93 15.60 3.86
C PRO A 116 19.57 14.18 4.32
N GLY A 117 20.14 13.17 3.65
CA GLY A 117 19.87 11.75 3.93
C GLY A 117 18.53 11.21 3.39
N TRP A 118 17.81 11.95 2.54
CA TRP A 118 16.51 11.53 1.99
C TRP A 118 16.55 10.17 1.27
N GLN A 119 17.64 9.85 0.56
CA GLN A 119 17.79 8.57 -0.14
C GLN A 119 17.78 7.38 0.83
N LYS A 120 18.48 7.52 1.97
CA LYS A 120 18.47 6.53 3.03
C LYS A 120 17.06 6.38 3.61
N LYS A 121 16.37 7.49 3.89
CA LYS A 121 14.98 7.46 4.38
C LYS A 121 14.03 6.74 3.41
N MET A 122 14.16 6.98 2.10
CA MET A 122 13.37 6.27 1.09
C MET A 122 13.67 4.77 1.04
N ARG A 123 14.94 4.38 1.23
CA ARG A 123 15.34 2.97 1.31
C ARG A 123 14.79 2.31 2.57
N ASP A 124 14.97 2.93 3.73
CA ASP A 124 14.50 2.43 5.02
C ASP A 124 12.97 2.30 5.05
N ALA A 125 12.25 3.22 4.38
CA ALA A 125 10.80 3.17 4.24
C ALA A 125 10.30 2.16 3.16
N GLY A 126 11.21 1.44 2.50
CA GLY A 126 10.87 0.47 1.45
C GLY A 126 10.27 1.10 0.18
N ILE A 127 10.43 2.42 -0.02
CA ILE A 127 10.04 3.12 -1.25
C ILE A 127 11.03 2.83 -2.36
N TRP A 128 12.31 2.74 -1.98
CA TRP A 128 13.42 2.36 -2.86
C TRP A 128 14.09 1.11 -2.29
N GLY A 129 13.71 -0.06 -2.77
CA GLY A 129 14.64 -1.21 -2.80
C GLY A 129 15.44 -1.08 -4.10
N GLY A 130 16.76 -1.20 -4.13
CA GLY A 130 17.46 -2.43 -3.73
C GLY A 130 17.54 -3.29 -4.98
#